data_AF-A0A524L1K1-F1
#
_entry.id   AF-A0A524L1K1-F1
#
_cell.length_a   1.000
_cell.length_b   1.000
_cell.length_c   1.000
_cell.angle_alpha   90.00
_cell.angle_beta   90.00
_cell.angle_gamma   90.00
#
_symmetry.space_group_name_H-M   'P 1'
#
loop_
_entity.id
_entity.type
_entity.pdbx_description
1 polymer ?
#
loop_
_entity_poly.entity_id
_entity_poly.type
_entity_poly.pdbx_seq_one_letter_code
_entity_poly.pdbx_strand_id
1 'polypeptide(L)'
;MANEPLGSEGDGEDEDGPASTPFDNPFFLPVLLWVFAAWFFYDGWFNPEMEWIKFNRYGFAVCGALATWYTIRGVRERREDREGRPEDDATT
;
A
#
# COMPACT_ATOMS: atom_id res chain seq x y z
N MET A 1 -36.39 0.80 -49.88
CA MET A 1 -36.20 -0.60 -49.43
C MET A 1 -34.74 -0.91 -49.71
N ALA A 2 -33.84 -1.07 -48.74
CA ALA A 2 -33.95 -1.77 -47.47
C ALA A 2 -33.48 -0.94 -46.25
N ASN A 3 -33.89 -1.40 -45.06
CA ASN A 3 -33.53 -0.91 -43.73
C ASN A 3 -32.94 -2.09 -42.93
N GLU A 4 -31.97 -1.78 -42.05
CA GLU A 4 -31.45 -2.53 -40.88
C GLU A 4 -30.42 -3.69 -41.04
N PRO A 5 -29.60 -4.05 -40.00
CA PRO A 5 -29.58 -3.58 -38.60
C PRO A 5 -28.19 -3.22 -37.97
N LEU A 6 -28.31 -2.67 -36.74
CA LEU A 6 -27.39 -2.47 -35.59
C LEU A 6 -26.06 -3.24 -35.50
N GLY A 7 -25.06 -2.53 -34.97
CA GLY A 7 -23.93 -3.07 -34.20
C GLY A 7 -22.99 -1.90 -33.84
N SER A 8 -22.52 -1.68 -32.63
CA SER A 8 -22.64 -2.34 -31.33
C SER A 8 -22.20 -1.29 -30.33
N GLU A 9 -22.85 -1.24 -29.17
CA GLU A 9 -22.31 -0.57 -28.00
C GLU A 9 -20.88 -1.04 -27.71
N GLY A 10 -20.12 -0.10 -27.15
CA GLY A 10 -18.78 -0.21 -26.60
C GLY A 10 -18.47 1.23 -26.22
N ASP A 11 -19.12 1.80 -25.20
CA ASP A 11 -19.04 1.33 -23.82
C ASP A 11 -17.63 0.83 -23.49
N GLY A 12 -16.75 1.81 -23.47
CA GLY A 12 -15.44 1.74 -22.86
C GLY A 12 -15.26 3.14 -22.31
N GLU A 13 -15.93 3.39 -21.19
CA GLU A 13 -15.64 4.52 -20.33
C GLU A 13 -14.12 4.64 -20.24
N ASP A 14 -13.57 5.69 -20.83
CA ASP A 14 -12.23 6.15 -20.52
C ASP A 14 -12.29 6.65 -19.07
N GLU A 15 -12.34 5.72 -18.11
CA GLU A 15 -12.04 5.96 -16.71
C GLU A 15 -10.56 6.30 -16.63
N ASP A 16 -10.24 7.54 -17.02
CA ASP A 16 -8.98 8.22 -16.76
C ASP A 16 -8.92 8.54 -15.25
N GLY A 17 -9.04 7.48 -14.44
CA GLY A 17 -8.71 7.52 -13.03
C GLY A 17 -7.22 7.80 -12.89
N PRO A 18 -6.78 8.52 -11.84
CA PRO A 18 -5.37 8.81 -11.64
C PRO A 18 -4.57 7.50 -11.76
N ALA A 19 -3.57 7.50 -12.64
CA ALA A 19 -2.74 6.32 -12.91
C ALA A 19 -2.30 5.71 -11.58
N SER A 20 -2.66 4.44 -11.35
CA SER A 20 -2.32 3.74 -10.11
C SER A 20 -0.80 3.77 -9.91
N THR A 21 -0.34 4.60 -8.99
CA THR A 21 1.05 4.72 -8.61
C THR A 21 1.39 3.61 -7.61
N PRO A 22 2.66 3.20 -7.51
CA PRO A 22 3.07 2.25 -6.48
C PRO A 22 2.82 2.76 -5.05
N PHE A 23 2.55 4.06 -4.88
CA PHE A 23 2.21 4.69 -3.61
C PHE A 23 0.74 4.49 -3.20
N ASP A 24 -0.11 4.05 -4.12
CA ASP A 24 -1.53 3.76 -3.84
C ASP A 24 -1.74 2.41 -3.14
N ASN A 25 -0.66 1.62 -2.98
CA ASN A 25 -0.72 0.39 -2.20
C ASN A 25 -0.60 0.72 -0.69
N PRO A 26 -1.60 0.38 0.14
CA PRO A 26 -1.57 0.65 1.58
C PRO A 26 -0.40 -0.03 2.32
N PHE A 27 0.24 -1.03 1.70
CA PHE A 27 1.41 -1.71 2.26
C PHE A 27 2.76 -1.15 1.77
N PHE A 28 2.80 -0.21 0.83
CA PHE A 28 4.05 0.35 0.31
C PHE A 28 4.87 1.02 1.43
N LEU A 29 4.26 1.98 2.12
CA LEU A 29 4.91 2.73 3.19
C LEU A 29 5.37 1.84 4.37
N PRO A 30 4.54 0.96 4.95
CA PRO A 30 5.01 0.10 6.05
C PRO A 30 6.12 -0.86 5.62
N VAL A 31 6.08 -1.42 4.40
CA VAL A 31 7.17 -2.29 3.90
C VAL A 31 8.47 -1.51 3.78
N LEU A 32 8.43 -0.30 3.21
CA LEU A 32 9.61 0.57 3.10
C LEU A 32 10.21 0.89 4.48
N LEU A 33 9.35 1.21 5.46
CA LEU A 33 9.78 1.49 6.83
C LEU A 33 10.40 0.26 7.51
N TRP A 34 9.88 -0.95 7.25
CA TRP A 34 10.48 -2.19 7.75
C TRP A 34 11.87 -2.44 7.17
N VAL A 35 12.08 -2.16 5.88
CA VAL A 35 13.40 -2.26 5.24
C VAL A 35 14.39 -1.29 5.90
N PHE A 36 14.00 -0.03 6.12
CA PHE A 36 14.85 0.92 6.83
C PHE A 36 15.10 0.54 8.29
N ALA A 37 14.09 0.04 9.00
CA ALA A 37 14.26 -0.45 10.37
C ALA A 37 15.28 -1.60 10.41
N ALA A 38 15.18 -2.57 9.51
CA ALA A 38 16.15 -3.67 9.42
C ALA A 38 17.56 -3.16 9.10
N TRP A 39 17.70 -2.19 8.21
CA TRP A 39 18.98 -1.54 7.91
C TRP A 39 19.58 -0.88 9.15
N PHE A 40 18.82 -0.01 9.82
CA PHE A 40 19.27 0.69 11.02
C PHE A 40 19.60 -0.26 12.17
N PHE A 41 18.86 -1.36 12.29
CA PHE A 41 19.17 -2.40 13.26
C PHE A 41 20.51 -3.06 12.95
N TYR A 42 20.73 -3.46 11.69
CA TYR A 42 22.00 -4.05 11.26
C TYR A 42 23.16 -3.09 11.55
N ASP A 43 23.03 -1.84 11.12
CA ASP A 43 24.10 -0.85 11.21
C ASP A 43 24.30 -0.31 12.64
N GLY A 44 23.31 -0.44 13.53
CA GLY A 44 23.40 -0.05 14.94
C GLY A 44 24.01 -1.10 15.88
N TRP A 45 24.06 -2.37 15.45
CA TRP A 45 24.54 -3.50 16.26
C TRP A 45 25.69 -4.28 15.63
N PHE A 46 25.73 -4.43 14.30
CA PHE A 46 26.74 -5.24 13.61
C PHE A 46 27.90 -4.42 13.07
N ASN A 47 27.78 -3.08 13.01
CA ASN A 47 28.86 -2.15 12.62
C ASN A 47 29.25 -1.20 13.79
N PRO A 48 29.92 -1.70 14.84
CA PRO A 48 30.21 -0.92 16.05
C PRO A 48 31.21 0.23 15.88
N GLU A 49 31.93 0.29 14.77
CA GLU A 49 32.99 1.28 14.52
C GLU A 49 32.45 2.62 13.98
N MET A 50 31.15 2.75 13.72
CA MET A 50 30.56 4.00 13.21
C MET A 50 30.31 5.03 14.32
N GLU A 51 30.77 6.27 14.12
CA GLU A 51 30.50 7.39 15.04
C GLU A 51 28.99 7.67 15.23
N TRP A 52 28.19 7.38 14.20
CA TRP A 52 26.74 7.59 14.18
C TRP A 52 25.94 6.40 14.70
N ILE A 53 26.53 5.52 15.52
CA ILE A 53 25.80 4.36 16.06
C ILE A 53 24.51 4.74 16.81
N LYS A 54 24.54 5.89 17.51
CA LYS A 54 23.36 6.40 18.23
C LYS A 54 22.26 6.80 17.24
N PHE A 55 22.64 7.42 16.12
CA PHE A 55 21.70 7.76 15.05
C PHE A 55 21.04 6.51 14.48
N ASN A 56 21.79 5.45 14.20
CA ASN A 56 21.23 4.18 13.73
C ASN A 56 20.28 3.55 14.77
N ARG A 57 20.61 3.60 16.06
CA ARG A 57 19.73 3.08 17.12
C ARG A 57 18.43 3.87 17.26
N TYR A 58 18.49 5.20 17.19
CA TYR A 58 17.29 6.04 17.19
C TYR A 58 16.49 5.88 15.90
N GLY A 59 17.17 5.77 14.76
CA GLY A 59 16.57 5.47 13.46
C GLY A 59 15.80 4.15 13.48
N PHE A 60 16.38 3.10 14.07
CA PHE A 60 15.69 1.83 14.27
C PHE A 60 14.43 2.00 15.13
N ALA A 61 14.52 2.70 16.26
CA ALA A 61 13.39 2.90 17.16
C ALA A 61 12.24 3.68 16.47
N VAL A 62 12.57 4.76 15.76
CA VAL A 62 11.59 5.60 15.05
C VAL A 62 10.99 4.86 13.86
N CYS A 63 11.82 4.29 12.98
CA CYS A 63 11.34 3.53 11.83
C CYS A 63 10.55 2.30 12.25
N GLY A 64 10.97 1.58 13.28
CA GLY A 64 10.23 0.42 13.80
C GLY A 64 8.87 0.80 14.38
N ALA A 65 8.79 1.91 15.13
CA ALA A 65 7.52 2.41 15.65
C ALA A 65 6.56 2.84 14.53
N LEU A 66 7.06 3.60 13.55
CA LEU A 66 6.27 4.02 12.39
C LEU A 66 5.85 2.83 11.53
N ALA A 67 6.76 1.88 11.26
CA ALA A 67 6.48 0.67 10.51
C ALA A 67 5.34 -0.11 11.17
N THR A 68 5.41 -0.30 12.48
CA THR A 68 4.36 -0.98 13.25
C THR A 68 3.04 -0.23 13.17
N TRP A 69 3.04 1.09 13.39
CA TRP A 69 1.84 1.90 13.37
C TRP A 69 1.13 1.89 12.00
N TYR A 70 1.89 2.11 10.92
CA TYR A 70 1.34 2.08 9.56
C TYR A 70 0.94 0.66 9.12
N THR A 71 1.64 -0.38 9.58
CA THR A 71 1.22 -1.77 9.33
C THR A 71 -0.16 -2.03 9.94
N ILE A 72 -0.36 -1.64 11.21
CA ILE A 72 -1.66 -1.80 11.88
C ILE A 72 -2.76 -0.99 11.15
N ARG A 73 -2.46 0.24 10.75
CA ARG A 73 -3.40 1.09 10.01
C ARG A 73 -3.78 0.47 8.65
N GLY A 74 -2.80 0.05 7.85
CA GLY A 74 -3.06 -0.55 6.54
C GLY A 74 -3.83 -1.87 6.62
N VAL A 75 -3.60 -2.67 7.67
CA VAL A 75 -4.40 -3.88 7.92
C VAL A 75 -5.84 -3.55 8.31
N ARG A 76 -6.09 -2.47 9.05
CA ARG A 76 -7.45 -2.03 9.41
C ARG A 76 -8.23 -1.53 8.20
N GLU A 77 -7.60 -0.69 7.38
CA GLU A 77 -8.20 -0.14 6.17
C GLU A 77 -8.59 -1.25 5.17
N ARG A 78 -7.69 -2.24 4.97
CA ARG A 78 -7.99 -3.44 4.18
C ARG A 78 -9.13 -4.31 4.73
N ARG A 79 -9.40 -4.27 6.03
CA ARG A 79 -10.52 -5.01 6.64
C ARG A 79 -11.84 -4.28 6.39
N GLU A 80 -11.84 -2.97 6.55
CA GLU A 80 -13.02 -2.12 6.33
C GLU A 80 -13.47 -2.20 4.85
N ASP A 81 -12.53 -2.19 3.89
CA ASP A 81 -12.84 -2.39 2.46
C ASP A 81 -13.44 -3.78 2.15
N ARG A 82 -13.06 -4.80 2.93
CA ARG A 82 -13.51 -6.18 2.72
C ARG A 82 -14.88 -6.43 3.36
N GLU A 83 -15.18 -5.77 4.47
CA GLU A 83 -16.47 -5.85 5.17
C GLU A 83 -17.54 -4.93 4.56
N GLY A 84 -17.13 -3.87 3.85
CA GLY A 84 -18.02 -2.96 3.09
C GLY A 84 -18.54 -3.51 1.76
N ARG A 85 -18.17 -4.73 1.36
CA ARG A 85 -18.70 -5.42 0.16
C ARG A 85 -19.57 -6.64 0.50
N PRO A 86 -20.68 -6.51 1.25
CA PRO A 86 -21.71 -7.53 1.25
C PRO A 86 -22.56 -7.38 -0.02
N GLU A 87 -22.34 -8.27 -0.98
CA GLU A 87 -23.39 -8.90 -1.81
C GLU A 87 -24.62 -8.05 -2.20
N ASP A 88 -24.44 -7.01 -3.02
CA ASP A 88 -25.53 -6.45 -3.85
C ASP A 88 -25.76 -7.24 -5.15
N ASP A 89 -25.12 -8.41 -5.29
CA ASP A 89 -25.21 -9.31 -6.46
C ASP A 89 -25.97 -10.62 -6.14
N ALA A 90 -26.83 -10.57 -5.13
CA ALA A 90 -27.80 -11.62 -4.84
C ALA A 90 -29.23 -11.17 -5.18
N THR A 91 -29.44 -10.55 -6.34
CA THR A 91 -30.81 -10.36 -6.86
C THR A 91 -30.84 -10.56 -8.37
N THR A 92 -31.48 -11.63 -8.86
CA THR A 92 -32.59 -11.62 -9.85
C THR A 92 -32.92 -13.04 -10.28
#